data_AF-A0AB74LTZ7-F1
#
_entry.id   AF-A0AB74LTZ7-F1
#
_cell.length_a   1.000
_cell.length_b   1.000
_cell.length_c   1.000
_cell.angle_alpha   90.00
_cell.angle_beta   90.00
_cell.angle_gamma   90.00
#
_symmetry.space_group_name_H-M   'P 1'
#
loop_
_entity.id
_entity.type
_entity.pdbx_description
1 polymer ?
#
loop_
_entity_poly.entity_id
_entity_poly.type
_entity_poly.pdbx_seq_one_letter_code
_entity_poly.pdbx_strand_id
1 'polypeptide(L)'
;MLVIWSGWGILAVPVVVGTAVVVGALGGLALRATGHPDLMFLAVSLGLFAAAGANWLVGRRLNGAPPLELVDPATNQSVLLRRRHALFWVPIQYWSLPVALAAFVPLLALRNL
;
A
#
# COMPACT_ATOMS: atom_id res chain seq x y z
N MET A 1 17.78 19.52 4.63
CA MET A 1 17.25 18.61 3.58
C MET A 1 15.92 18.04 4.07
N LEU A 2 14.91 18.03 3.21
CA LEU A 2 13.55 17.65 3.58
C LEU A 2 13.39 16.14 3.36
N VAL A 3 13.53 15.36 4.44
CA VAL A 3 13.41 13.89 4.36
C VAL A 3 11.92 13.53 4.32
N ILE A 4 11.47 13.01 3.18
CA ILE A 4 10.05 12.70 2.92
C ILE A 4 9.63 11.33 3.48
N TRP A 5 10.55 10.47 3.94
CA TRP A 5 10.20 9.15 4.46
C TRP A 5 10.78 8.90 5.86
N SER A 6 10.14 8.02 6.63
CA SER A 6 10.64 7.59 7.95
C SER A 6 10.67 6.06 8.06
N GLY A 7 11.78 5.52 8.57
CA GLY A 7 12.02 4.07 8.68
C GLY A 7 11.70 3.32 7.39
N TRP A 8 10.89 2.25 7.49
CA TRP A 8 10.39 1.45 6.36
C TRP A 8 9.30 2.12 5.50
N GLY A 9 9.09 3.44 5.63
CA GLY A 9 8.09 4.18 4.87
C GLY A 9 8.16 3.99 3.35
N ILE A 10 9.37 3.84 2.83
CA ILE A 10 9.62 3.61 1.40
C ILE A 10 9.02 2.31 0.87
N LEU A 11 8.73 1.31 1.74
CA LEU A 11 8.14 0.03 1.33
C LEU A 11 6.75 0.15 0.71
N ALA A 12 6.03 1.26 0.94
CA ALA A 12 4.75 1.49 0.29
C ALA A 12 4.87 1.41 -1.25
N VAL A 13 5.96 1.93 -1.83
CA VAL A 13 6.16 1.95 -3.28
C VAL A 13 6.30 0.54 -3.88
N PRO A 14 7.27 -0.29 -3.48
CA PRO A 14 7.42 -1.63 -4.04
C PRO A 14 6.25 -2.56 -3.69
N VAL A 15 5.61 -2.41 -2.52
CA VAL A 15 4.41 -3.21 -2.19
C VAL A 15 3.26 -2.86 -3.14
N VAL A 16 2.96 -1.56 -3.31
CA VAL A 16 1.87 -1.14 -4.19
C VAL A 16 2.16 -1.52 -5.65
N VAL A 17 3.34 -1.15 -6.17
CA VAL A 17 3.70 -1.40 -7.58
C VAL A 17 3.82 -2.91 -7.83
N GLY A 18 4.52 -3.64 -6.97
CA GLY A 18 4.74 -5.07 -7.12
C GLY A 18 3.44 -5.86 -7.10
N THR A 19 2.57 -5.61 -6.11
CA THR A 19 1.28 -6.31 -6.03
C THR A 19 0.36 -5.94 -7.20
N ALA A 20 0.29 -4.66 -7.59
CA ALA A 20 -0.55 -4.23 -8.71
C ALA A 20 -0.12 -4.88 -10.03
N VAL A 21 1.19 -4.92 -10.30
CA VAL A 21 1.74 -5.54 -11.52
C VAL A 21 1.50 -7.04 -11.52
N VAL A 22 1.82 -7.75 -10.42
CA VAL A 22 1.66 -9.21 -10.36
C VAL A 22 0.19 -9.60 -10.52
N VAL A 23 -0.70 -9.02 -9.72
CA VAL A 23 -2.12 -9.39 -9.75
C VAL A 23 -2.79 -8.95 -11.05
N GLY A 24 -2.47 -7.73 -11.54
CA GLY A 24 -3.00 -7.23 -12.79
C GLY A 24 -2.53 -8.03 -14.02
N ALA A 25 -1.25 -8.43 -14.07
CA ALA A 25 -0.72 -9.26 -15.15
C ALA A 25 -1.33 -10.66 -15.13
N LEU A 26 -1.43 -11.31 -13.96
CA LEU A 26 -2.07 -12.61 -13.83
C LEU A 26 -3.55 -12.56 -14.21
N GLY A 27 -4.28 -11.53 -13.77
CA GLY A 27 -5.67 -11.31 -14.15
C GLY A 27 -5.83 -11.09 -15.66
N GLY A 28 -4.95 -10.30 -16.28
CA GLY A 28 -4.96 -10.06 -17.73
C GLY A 28 -4.66 -11.31 -18.55
N LEU A 29 -3.71 -12.14 -18.10
CA LEU A 29 -3.42 -13.44 -18.71
C LEU A 29 -4.62 -14.38 -18.60
N ALA A 30 -5.27 -14.44 -17.43
CA ALA A 30 -6.45 -15.27 -17.22
C ALA A 30 -7.61 -14.84 -18.12
N LEU A 31 -7.91 -13.54 -18.21
CA LEU A 31 -8.99 -13.02 -19.06
C LEU A 31 -8.74 -13.28 -20.55
N ARG A 32 -7.49 -13.18 -21.01
CA ARG A 32 -7.12 -13.56 -22.38
C ARG A 32 -7.33 -15.05 -22.63
N ALA A 33 -6.93 -15.89 -21.68
CA ALA A 33 -7.09 -17.34 -21.78
C ALA A 33 -8.57 -17.78 -21.80
N THR A 34 -9.46 -17.01 -21.16
CA THR A 34 -10.91 -17.28 -21.15
C THR A 34 -11.68 -16.55 -22.26
N GLY A 35 -11.00 -15.89 -23.19
CA GLY A 35 -11.64 -15.24 -24.35
C GLY A 35 -12.28 -13.89 -24.07
N HIS A 36 -11.92 -13.21 -22.97
CA HIS A 36 -12.44 -11.89 -22.60
C HIS A 36 -11.33 -10.81 -22.54
N PRO A 37 -10.57 -10.59 -23.64
CA PRO A 37 -9.47 -9.61 -23.66
C PRO A 37 -9.95 -8.16 -23.49
N ASP A 38 -11.21 -7.88 -23.78
CA ASP A 38 -11.92 -6.60 -23.61
C ASP A 38 -11.99 -6.17 -22.14
N LEU A 39 -12.00 -7.13 -21.20
CA LEU A 39 -12.05 -6.88 -19.77
C LEU A 39 -10.68 -6.55 -19.15
N MET A 40 -9.65 -6.23 -19.95
CA MET A 40 -8.29 -5.97 -19.44
C MET A 40 -8.25 -4.87 -18.35
N PHE A 41 -9.10 -3.84 -18.43
CA PHE A 41 -9.18 -2.80 -17.41
C PHE A 41 -9.75 -3.29 -16.07
N LEU A 42 -10.53 -4.38 -16.06
CA LEU A 42 -10.96 -5.06 -14.84
C LEU A 42 -9.75 -5.67 -14.13
N ALA A 43 -8.85 -6.33 -14.87
CA ALA A 43 -7.64 -6.92 -14.29
C ALA A 43 -6.71 -5.86 -13.67
N VAL A 44 -6.56 -4.70 -14.32
CA VAL A 44 -5.80 -3.56 -13.77
C VAL A 44 -6.42 -3.08 -12.46
N SER A 45 -7.76 -2.94 -12.42
CA SER A 45 -8.50 -2.53 -11.23
C SER A 45 -8.34 -3.53 -10.08
N LEU A 46 -8.43 -4.83 -10.36
CA LEU A 46 -8.18 -5.90 -9.39
C LEU A 46 -6.74 -5.84 -8.85
N GLY A 47 -5.76 -5.56 -9.70
CA GLY A 47 -4.38 -5.35 -9.29
C GLY A 47 -4.24 -4.20 -8.30
N LEU A 48 -4.86 -3.05 -8.58
CA LEU A 48 -4.82 -1.88 -7.69
C LEU A 48 -5.55 -2.13 -6.36
N PHE A 49 -6.70 -2.82 -6.36
CA PHE A 49 -7.37 -3.20 -5.12
C PHE A 49 -6.52 -4.17 -4.28
N ALA A 50 -5.90 -5.16 -4.91
CA ALA A 50 -5.01 -6.08 -4.23
C ALA A 50 -3.80 -5.34 -3.64
N ALA A 51 -3.23 -4.38 -4.38
CA ALA A 51 -2.14 -3.52 -3.91
C ALA A 51 -2.54 -2.66 -2.71
N ALA A 52 -3.73 -2.06 -2.72
CA ALA A 52 -4.27 -1.33 -1.58
C ALA A 52 -4.41 -2.24 -0.34
N GLY A 53 -4.97 -3.44 -0.51
CA GLY A 53 -5.10 -4.42 0.57
C GLY A 53 -3.76 -4.88 1.14
N ALA A 54 -2.80 -5.19 0.27
CA ALA A 54 -1.45 -5.59 0.66
C ALA A 54 -0.72 -4.47 1.42
N ASN A 55 -0.77 -3.24 0.90
CA ASN A 55 -0.17 -2.08 1.56
C ASN A 55 -0.81 -1.77 2.93
N TRP A 56 -2.14 -1.94 3.06
CA TRP A 56 -2.83 -1.78 4.35
C TRP A 56 -2.34 -2.80 5.38
N LEU A 57 -2.23 -4.07 4.98
CA LEU A 57 -1.77 -5.14 5.87
C LEU A 57 -0.32 -4.92 6.31
N VAL A 58 0.57 -4.61 5.36
CA VAL A 58 1.99 -4.30 5.65
C VAL A 58 2.07 -3.07 6.56
N GLY A 59 1.30 -2.02 6.26
CA GLY A 59 1.27 -0.80 7.05
C GLY A 59 0.80 -0.97 8.48
N ARG A 60 -0.28 -1.71 8.69
CA ARG A 60 -0.75 -2.04 10.04
C ARG A 60 0.25 -2.87 10.81
N ARG A 61 0.94 -3.83 10.16
CA ARG A 61 1.98 -4.63 10.82
C ARG A 61 3.19 -3.79 11.23
N LEU A 62 3.66 -2.92 10.34
CA LEU A 62 4.83 -2.08 10.60
C LEU A 62 4.54 -0.99 11.64
N ASN A 63 3.40 -0.30 11.53
CA ASN A 63 3.03 0.79 12.45
C ASN A 63 2.27 0.33 13.71
N GLY A 64 1.95 -0.96 13.83
CA GLY A 64 1.23 -1.52 14.97
C GLY A 64 2.13 -2.07 16.08
N ALA A 65 3.46 -1.99 15.94
CA ALA A 65 4.39 -2.48 16.95
C ALA A 65 4.21 -1.74 18.29
N PRO A 66 4.24 -2.45 19.43
CA PRO A 66 4.08 -1.83 20.75
C PRO A 66 5.18 -0.78 20.99
N PRO A 67 4.86 0.32 21.70
CA PRO A 67 5.87 1.31 22.08
C PRO A 67 6.98 0.66 22.90
N LEU A 68 8.22 1.07 22.66
CA LEU A 68 9.34 0.67 23.51
C LEU A 68 9.39 1.60 24.72
N GLU A 69 9.24 1.06 25.92
CA GLU A 69 9.42 1.84 27.15
C GLU A 69 10.91 1.88 27.49
N LEU A 70 11.47 3.08 27.59
CA LEU A 70 12.85 3.34 27.97
C LEU A 70 12.87 4.22 29.21
N VAL A 71 13.74 3.90 30.17
CA VAL A 71 13.96 4.76 31.34
C VAL A 71 15.13 5.68 31.02
N ASP A 72 14.90 6.99 31.11
CA ASP A 72 15.97 7.99 30.99
C ASP A 72 16.78 8.02 32.29
N PRO A 73 18.08 7.66 32.26
CA PRO A 73 18.92 7.62 33.46
C PRO A 73 19.18 9.00 34.08
N ALA A 74 19.03 10.10 33.33
CA ALA A 74 19.27 11.45 33.86
C ALA A 74 18.10 11.97 34.71
N THR A 75 16.86 11.57 34.36
CA THR A 75 15.63 12.08 34.96
C THR A 75 14.82 11.00 35.69
N ASN A 76 15.20 9.74 35.53
CA ASN A 76 14.49 8.54 35.98
C ASN A 76 13.04 8.48 35.48
N GLN A 77 12.73 9.13 34.35
CA GLN A 77 11.40 9.14 33.73
C GLN A 77 11.26 8.03 32.69
N SER A 78 10.05 7.50 32.53
CA SER A 78 9.74 6.57 31.44
C SER A 78 9.35 7.32 30.16
N VAL A 79 9.99 6.94 29.04
CA VAL A 79 9.77 7.49 27.71
C VAL A 79 9.27 6.38 26.80
N LEU A 80 8.11 6.58 26.18
CA LEU A 80 7.52 5.63 25.22
C LEU A 80 7.96 5.97 23.80
N LEU A 81 8.87 5.17 23.24
CA LEU A 81 9.35 5.31 21.88
C LEU A 81 8.45 4.56 20.89
N ARG A 82 7.75 5.29 20.02
CA ARG A 82 6.92 4.70 18.95
C ARG A 82 7.67 4.74 17.61
N ARG A 83 7.87 3.59 16.98
CA ARG A 83 8.36 3.51 15.61
C ARG A 83 7.25 3.91 14.65
N ARG A 84 7.50 4.92 13.82
CA ARG A 84 6.56 5.37 12.77
C ARG A 84 7.20 5.22 11.40
N HIS A 85 6.55 4.44 10.55
CA HIS A 85 6.91 4.20 9.16
C HIS A 85 5.96 4.97 8.26
N ALA A 86 6.46 6.04 7.64
CA ALA A 86 5.67 6.99 6.87
C ALA A 86 6.36 7.36 5.56
N LEU A 87 5.55 7.63 4.54
CA LEU A 87 5.96 8.19 3.26
C LEU A 87 5.20 9.51 3.06
N PHE A 88 5.92 10.58 2.75
CA PHE A 88 5.46 11.97 2.80
C PHE A 88 4.77 12.30 4.12
N TRP A 89 5.38 11.89 5.25
CA TRP A 89 4.84 12.03 6.63
C TRP A 89 3.49 11.33 6.88
N VAL A 90 2.92 10.68 5.88
CA VAL A 90 1.69 9.88 5.97
C VAL A 90 2.07 8.43 6.29
N PRO A 91 1.55 7.85 7.41
CA PRO A 91 1.73 6.44 7.71
C PRO A 91 1.37 5.55 6.53
N ILE A 92 2.21 4.55 6.21
CA ILE A 92 2.09 3.82 4.95
C ILE A 92 0.71 3.18 4.73
N GLN A 93 0.00 2.75 5.78
CA GLN A 93 -1.34 2.17 5.66
C GLN A 93 -2.33 3.13 5.01
N TYR A 94 -2.19 4.45 5.19
CA TYR A 94 -3.13 5.41 4.63
C TYR A 94 -2.93 5.66 3.14
N TRP A 95 -1.78 5.28 2.57
CA TRP A 95 -1.58 5.24 1.11
C TRP A 95 -2.47 4.20 0.42
N SER A 96 -3.06 3.27 1.19
CA SER A 96 -4.04 2.30 0.65
C SER A 96 -5.32 2.98 0.17
N LEU A 97 -5.74 4.08 0.80
CA LEU A 97 -6.96 4.79 0.41
C LEU A 97 -6.86 5.43 -0.98
N PRO A 98 -5.86 6.28 -1.30
CA PRO A 98 -5.72 6.83 -2.65
C PRO A 98 -5.47 5.74 -3.70
N VAL A 99 -4.77 4.66 -3.36
CA VAL A 99 -4.59 3.52 -4.28
C VAL A 99 -5.92 2.81 -4.55
N ALA A 100 -6.74 2.58 -3.53
CA ALA A 100 -8.07 2.00 -3.70
C ALA A 100 -9.01 2.92 -4.50
N LEU A 101 -8.93 4.23 -4.29
CA LEU A 101 -9.68 5.21 -5.11
C LEU A 101 -9.21 5.21 -6.56
N ALA A 102 -7.90 5.14 -6.79
CA ALA A 102 -7.33 5.03 -8.14
C ALA A 102 -7.76 3.74 -8.86
N ALA A 103 -8.06 2.67 -8.12
CA ALA A 103 -8.55 1.41 -8.68
C ALA A 103 -9.91 1.53 -9.40
N PHE A 104 -10.68 2.60 -9.15
CA PHE A 104 -11.92 2.86 -9.88
C PHE A 104 -11.70 3.53 -11.24
N VAL A 105 -10.54 4.15 -11.48
CA VAL A 105 -10.26 4.89 -12.71
C VAL A 105 -10.28 3.98 -13.95
N PRO A 106 -9.63 2.79 -13.96
CA PRO A 106 -9.69 1.91 -15.12
C PRO A 106 -11.10 1.36 -15.40
N LEU A 107 -11.95 1.22 -14.36
CA LEU A 107 -13.34 0.79 -14.54
C LEU A 107 -14.16 1.77 -15.38
N LEU A 108 -13.78 3.05 -15.40
CA LEU A 108 -14.42 4.05 -16.27
C LEU A 108 -14.25 3.73 -17.76
N ALA A 109 -13.22 2.98 -18.15
CA ALA A 109 -13.03 2.52 -19.52
C ALA A 109 -14.01 1.41 -19.92
N LEU A 110 -14.51 0.64 -18.94
CA LEU A 110 -15.48 -0.43 -19.16
C LEU A 110 -16.91 0.08 -19.37
N ARG A 111 -17.20 1.34 -19.06
CA ARG A 111 -18.56 1.92 -19.20
C ARG A 111 -19.05 1.98 -20.65
N ASN A 112 -18.15 1.85 -21.62
CA ASN A 112 -18.42 1.97 -23.05
C ASN A 112 -18.39 0.61 -23.78
N LEU A 113 -18.19 -0.50 -23.05
CA LEU A 113 -18.28 -1.87 -23.56
C LEU A 113 -19.72 -2.37 -23.46
#